data_AF-A0A4Y7PI12-F1
#
_entry.id   AF-A0A4Y7PI12-F1
#
_cell.length_a   1.000
_cell.length_b   1.000
_cell.length_c   1.000
_cell.angle_alpha   90.00
_cell.angle_beta   90.00
_cell.angle_gamma   90.00
#
_symmetry.space_group_name_H-M   'P 1'
#
loop_
_entity.id
_entity.type
_entity.pdbx_description
1 polymer ?
#
loop_
_entity_poly.entity_id
_entity_poly.type
_entity_poly.pdbx_seq_one_letter_code
_entity_poly.pdbx_strand_id
1 'polypeptide(L)'
;MTKQDWTNALSLAGMWGFDSVCKASIDGLDKLPLTEVERVLITNGFKVDDWKKPTYTRLVLREQPLSANDIDALGSKLAAKFNAAREIVLKGGYYKSGYEWSLMTTLAGVFGGEPNDWTST
;
A
#
# COMPACT_ATOMS: atom_id res chain seq x y z
N MET A 1 4.01 21.17 8.89
CA MET A 1 4.31 20.75 7.50
C MET A 1 3.10 20.04 6.95
N THR A 2 2.77 20.31 5.70
CA THR A 2 1.66 19.71 4.96
C THR A 2 2.07 18.37 4.35
N LYS A 3 1.10 17.61 3.82
CA LYS A 3 1.38 16.40 3.03
C LYS A 3 2.31 16.70 1.86
N GLN A 4 2.03 17.80 1.15
CA GLN A 4 2.83 18.21 -0.01
C GLN A 4 4.27 18.51 0.38
N ASP A 5 4.50 19.17 1.51
CA ASP A 5 5.86 19.51 1.98
C ASP A 5 6.69 18.24 2.22
N TRP A 6 6.12 17.25 2.90
CA TRP A 6 6.82 16.00 3.16
C TRP A 6 7.00 15.15 1.90
N THR A 7 6.02 15.11 1.00
CA THR A 7 6.15 14.41 -0.29
C THR A 7 7.25 15.04 -1.15
N ASN A 8 7.33 16.37 -1.19
CA ASN A 8 8.39 17.09 -1.91
C ASN A 8 9.77 16.80 -1.29
N ALA A 9 9.88 16.85 0.03
CA ALA A 9 11.12 16.55 0.75
C ALA A 9 11.56 15.10 0.49
N LEU A 10 10.64 14.14 0.57
CA LEU A 10 10.90 12.73 0.29
C LEU A 10 11.35 12.50 -1.15
N SER A 11 10.70 13.15 -2.13
CA SER A 11 11.08 13.06 -3.54
C SER A 11 12.50 13.58 -3.78
N LEU A 12 12.84 14.76 -3.26
CA LEU A 12 14.18 15.34 -3.42
C LEU A 12 15.25 14.50 -2.71
N ALA A 13 14.95 14.02 -1.50
CA ALA A 13 15.84 13.14 -0.76
C ALA A 13 16.10 11.83 -1.50
N GLY A 14 15.06 11.22 -2.08
CA GLY A 14 15.20 10.01 -2.90
C GLY A 14 16.02 10.23 -4.17
N MET A 15 15.87 11.39 -4.82
CA MET A 15 16.66 11.75 -6.01
C MET A 15 18.15 11.90 -5.72
N TRP A 16 18.51 12.38 -4.53
CA TRP A 16 19.90 12.64 -4.15
C TRP A 16 20.50 11.60 -3.19
N GLY A 17 19.75 10.56 -2.82
CA GLY A 17 20.21 9.49 -1.93
C GLY A 17 20.41 9.95 -0.47
N PHE A 18 19.61 10.89 0.01
CA PHE A 18 19.67 11.38 1.40
C PHE A 18 18.81 10.53 2.33
N ASP A 19 19.31 9.36 2.72
CA ASP A 19 18.55 8.36 3.49
C ASP A 19 17.97 8.90 4.81
N SER A 20 18.71 9.75 5.53
CA SER A 20 18.22 10.35 6.77
C SER A 20 17.03 11.28 6.55
N VAL A 21 17.00 11.99 5.43
CA VAL A 21 15.90 12.89 5.04
C VAL A 21 14.72 12.08 4.50
N CYS A 22 14.98 10.99 3.76
CA CYS A 22 13.94 10.03 3.36
C CYS A 22 13.22 9.49 4.60
N LYS A 23 13.97 9.01 5.59
CA LYS A 23 13.41 8.48 6.84
C LYS A 23 12.61 9.54 7.60
N ALA A 24 13.18 10.73 7.79
CA ALA A 24 12.48 11.83 8.46
C ALA A 24 11.18 12.23 7.75
N SER A 25 11.17 12.17 6.41
CA SER A 25 9.99 12.50 5.61
C SER A 25 8.92 11.42 5.68
N ILE A 26 9.31 10.13 5.68
CA ILE A 26 8.40 9.00 5.91
C ILE A 26 7.77 9.10 7.31
N ASP A 27 8.57 9.37 8.34
CA ASP A 27 8.09 9.57 9.72
C ASP A 27 7.14 10.76 9.84
N GLY A 28 7.37 11.81 9.04
CA GLY A 28 6.49 12.97 8.94
C GLY A 28 5.16 12.65 8.26
N LEU A 29 5.20 11.87 7.17
CA LEU A 29 4.04 11.40 6.42
C LEU A 29 3.17 10.42 7.22
N ASP A 30 3.77 9.54 8.03
CA ASP A 30 3.01 8.57 8.82
C ASP A 30 2.06 9.22 9.84
N LYS A 31 2.41 10.44 10.28
CA LYS A 31 1.64 11.24 11.24
C LYS A 31 0.48 12.00 10.58
N LEU A 32 0.39 12.00 9.25
CA LEU A 32 -0.63 12.72 8.50
C LEU A 32 -1.71 11.76 7.95
N PRO A 33 -2.94 12.25 7.75
CA PRO A 33 -3.99 11.46 7.12
C PRO A 33 -3.70 11.26 5.63
N LEU A 34 -3.13 10.09 5.31
CA LEU A 34 -2.93 9.62 3.94
C LEU A 34 -4.09 8.72 3.53
N THR A 35 -4.55 8.87 2.28
CA THR A 35 -5.42 7.87 1.67
C THR A 35 -4.65 6.56 1.49
N GLU A 36 -5.36 5.44 1.38
CA GLU A 36 -4.71 4.14 1.16
C GLU A 36 -3.93 4.14 -0.15
N VAL A 37 -4.42 4.83 -1.17
CA VAL A 37 -3.73 4.98 -2.48
C VAL A 37 -2.47 5.83 -2.34
N GLU A 38 -2.53 6.98 -1.68
CA GLU A 38 -1.34 7.80 -1.38
C GLU A 38 -0.28 6.96 -0.67
N ARG A 39 -0.70 6.17 0.32
CA ARG A 39 0.20 5.30 1.08
C ARG A 39 0.79 4.17 0.22
N VAL A 40 0.03 3.58 -0.72
CA VAL A 40 0.55 2.59 -1.69
C VAL A 40 1.64 3.21 -2.55
N LEU A 41 1.40 4.42 -3.07
CA LEU A 41 2.34 5.10 -3.94
C LEU A 41 3.65 5.42 -3.23
N ILE A 42 3.58 5.91 -1.99
CA ILE A 42 4.76 6.19 -1.16
C ILE A 42 5.51 4.88 -0.86
N THR A 43 4.79 3.85 -0.42
CA THR A 43 5.37 2.53 -0.11
C THR A 43 6.16 1.98 -1.30
N ASN A 44 5.58 2.00 -2.49
CA ASN A 44 6.19 1.43 -3.70
C ASN A 44 7.30 2.32 -4.27
N GLY A 45 7.12 3.64 -4.23
CA GLY A 45 8.10 4.60 -4.75
C GLY A 45 9.39 4.65 -3.94
N PHE A 46 9.29 4.47 -2.62
CA PHE A 46 10.42 4.61 -1.69
C PHE A 46 10.80 3.31 -0.98
N LYS A 47 10.19 2.16 -1.35
CA LYS A 47 10.45 0.83 -0.78
C LYS A 47 10.33 0.81 0.76
N VAL A 48 9.23 1.35 1.27
CA VAL A 48 8.94 1.37 2.71
C VAL A 48 8.32 0.04 3.11
N ASP A 49 9.15 -0.98 3.33
CA ASP A 49 8.71 -2.36 3.54
C ASP A 49 7.74 -2.50 4.74
N ASP A 50 7.98 -1.75 5.82
CA ASP A 50 7.12 -1.72 7.02
C ASP A 50 5.67 -1.31 6.69
N TRP A 51 5.48 -0.48 5.66
CA TRP A 51 4.15 -0.02 5.25
C TRP A 51 3.48 -0.96 4.27
N LYS A 52 4.23 -1.84 3.61
CA LYS A 52 3.73 -2.62 2.48
C LYS A 52 2.54 -3.49 2.85
N LYS A 53 2.70 -4.39 3.83
CA LYS A 53 1.60 -5.25 4.28
C LYS A 53 0.38 -4.45 4.76
N PRO A 54 0.48 -3.54 5.75
CA PRO A 54 -0.71 -2.86 6.28
C PRO A 54 -1.41 -2.01 5.22
N THR A 55 -0.65 -1.38 4.32
CA THR A 55 -1.21 -0.55 3.26
C THR A 55 -1.97 -1.37 2.23
N TYR A 56 -1.37 -2.47 1.75
CA TYR A 56 -2.00 -3.35 0.77
C TYR A 56 -3.25 -4.01 1.34
N THR A 57 -3.16 -4.47 2.59
CA THR A 57 -4.29 -5.04 3.33
C THR A 57 -5.45 -4.05 3.42
N ARG A 58 -5.18 -2.80 3.83
CA ARG A 58 -6.22 -1.76 3.93
C ARG A 58 -6.88 -1.48 2.58
N LEU A 59 -6.10 -1.37 1.50
CA LEU A 59 -6.68 -1.10 0.19
C LEU A 59 -7.48 -2.30 -0.38
N VAL A 60 -7.06 -3.54 -0.10
CA VAL A 60 -7.81 -4.74 -0.49
C VAL A 60 -9.10 -4.91 0.33
N LEU A 61 -9.07 -4.60 1.62
CA LEU A 61 -10.22 -4.73 2.51
C LEU A 61 -11.15 -3.51 2.52
N ARG A 62 -10.75 -2.39 1.88
CA ARG A 62 -11.55 -1.17 1.81
C ARG A 62 -12.93 -1.46 1.25
N GLU A 63 -13.98 -0.98 1.90
CA GLU A 63 -15.36 -1.20 1.45
C GLU A 63 -15.61 -0.57 0.07
N GLN A 64 -15.11 0.65 -0.13
CA GLN A 64 -15.30 1.40 -1.36
C GLN A 64 -14.41 0.85 -2.48
N PRO A 65 -14.95 0.66 -3.70
CA PRO A 65 -14.17 0.25 -4.86
C PRO A 65 -13.11 1.30 -5.21
N LEU A 66 -12.18 0.93 -6.10
CA LEU A 66 -11.25 1.91 -6.67
C LEU A 66 -12.04 2.90 -7.54
N SER A 67 -11.87 4.20 -7.29
CA SER A 67 -12.41 5.26 -8.13
C SER A 67 -11.58 5.42 -9.41
N ALA A 68 -12.08 6.19 -10.39
CA ALA A 68 -11.29 6.55 -11.57
C ALA A 68 -9.97 7.23 -11.19
N ASN A 69 -10.03 8.17 -10.23
CA ASN A 69 -8.84 8.85 -9.70
C ASN A 69 -7.84 7.87 -9.05
N ASP A 70 -8.33 6.83 -8.35
CA ASP A 70 -7.47 5.80 -7.77
C ASP A 70 -6.75 5.01 -8.87
N ILE A 71 -7.48 4.67 -9.95
CA ILE A 71 -6.93 3.92 -11.09
C ILE A 71 -5.88 4.74 -11.82
N ASP A 72 -6.14 6.03 -12.05
CA ASP A 72 -5.21 6.95 -12.68
C ASP A 72 -3.93 7.10 -11.84
N ALA A 73 -4.07 7.22 -10.52
CA ALA A 73 -2.94 7.37 -9.61
C ALA A 73 -2.10 6.09 -9.48
N LEU A 74 -2.72 4.91 -9.36
CA LEU A 74 -2.04 3.62 -9.25
C LEU A 74 -1.44 3.15 -10.57
N GLY A 75 -2.01 3.57 -11.70
CA GLY A 75 -1.79 2.99 -13.01
C GLY A 75 -2.56 1.68 -13.20
N SER A 76 -2.96 1.42 -14.44
CA SER A 76 -3.87 0.32 -14.82
C SER A 76 -3.41 -1.06 -14.35
N LYS A 77 -2.11 -1.37 -14.47
CA LYS A 77 -1.55 -2.67 -14.09
C LYS A 77 -1.64 -2.93 -12.58
N LEU A 78 -1.34 -1.93 -11.75
CA LEU A 78 -1.40 -2.07 -10.30
C LEU A 78 -2.84 -2.06 -9.81
N ALA A 79 -3.69 -1.19 -10.37
CA ALA A 79 -5.11 -1.16 -10.09
C ALA A 79 -5.79 -2.51 -10.42
N ALA A 80 -5.45 -3.13 -11.54
CA ALA A 80 -5.96 -4.45 -11.91
C ALA A 80 -5.59 -5.53 -10.88
N LYS A 81 -4.36 -5.50 -10.35
CA LYS A 81 -3.95 -6.41 -9.27
C LYS A 81 -4.77 -6.19 -8.00
N PHE A 82 -4.94 -4.94 -7.57
CA PHE A 82 -5.78 -4.65 -6.41
C PHE A 82 -7.23 -5.11 -6.61
N ASN A 83 -7.82 -4.87 -7.79
CA ASN A 83 -9.16 -5.36 -8.11
C ASN A 83 -9.25 -6.89 -8.07
N ALA A 84 -8.27 -7.61 -8.61
CA ALA A 84 -8.23 -9.07 -8.56
C ALA A 84 -8.16 -9.60 -7.11
N ALA A 85 -7.30 -9.01 -6.27
CA ALA A 85 -7.22 -9.37 -4.86
C ALA A 85 -8.55 -9.09 -4.11
N ARG A 86 -9.15 -7.92 -4.37
CA ARG A 86 -10.45 -7.53 -3.80
C ARG A 86 -11.55 -8.51 -4.21
N GLU A 87 -11.61 -8.91 -5.47
CA GLU A 87 -12.60 -9.86 -5.98
C GLU A 87 -12.48 -11.23 -5.30
N ILE A 88 -11.26 -11.75 -5.15
CA ILE A 88 -10.99 -13.02 -4.45
C ILE A 88 -11.47 -12.93 -3.00
N VAL A 89 -11.15 -11.83 -2.31
CA VAL A 89 -11.55 -11.61 -0.91
C VAL A 89 -13.06 -11.52 -0.74
N LEU A 90 -13.74 -10.79 -1.62
CA LEU A 90 -15.19 -10.62 -1.58
C LEU A 90 -15.92 -11.94 -1.88
N LYS A 91 -15.48 -12.68 -2.90
CA LYS A 91 -16.05 -13.99 -3.28
C LYS A 91 -15.77 -15.08 -2.24
N GLY A 92 -14.59 -15.06 -1.62
CA GLY A 92 -14.20 -16.03 -0.60
C GLY A 92 -14.84 -15.80 0.78
N GLY A 93 -15.52 -14.67 0.99
CA GLY A 93 -16.13 -14.34 2.28
C GLY A 93 -15.12 -13.94 3.37
N TYR A 94 -13.86 -13.67 3.00
CA TYR A 94 -12.77 -13.42 3.97
C TYR A 94 -12.90 -12.09 4.72
N TYR A 95 -13.83 -11.23 4.31
CA TYR A 95 -14.11 -9.95 4.96
C TYR A 95 -14.82 -10.08 6.34
N LYS A 96 -15.22 -11.29 6.77
CA LYS A 96 -16.05 -11.50 7.98
C LYS A 96 -15.47 -12.35 9.13
N SER A 97 -14.27 -12.94 9.03
CA SER A 97 -13.97 -14.05 9.96
C SER A 97 -12.50 -14.35 10.28
N GLY A 98 -11.61 -13.35 10.32
CA GLY A 98 -10.27 -13.56 10.88
C GLY A 98 -9.36 -14.51 10.07
N TYR A 99 -9.63 -14.68 8.77
CA TYR A 99 -8.80 -15.49 7.88
C TYR A 99 -7.56 -14.73 7.39
N GLU A 100 -6.69 -14.33 8.31
CA GLU A 100 -5.44 -13.63 7.97
C GLU A 100 -4.61 -14.44 6.96
N TRP A 101 -4.55 -15.76 7.12
CA TRP A 101 -3.84 -16.65 6.20
C TRP A 101 -4.39 -16.62 4.75
N SER A 102 -5.71 -16.60 4.58
CA SER A 102 -6.34 -16.54 3.26
C SER A 102 -6.06 -15.21 2.57
N LEU A 103 -6.02 -14.12 3.35
CA LEU A 103 -5.60 -12.82 2.84
C LEU A 103 -4.13 -12.82 2.42
N MET A 104 -3.22 -13.38 3.24
CA MET A 104 -1.80 -13.47 2.88
C MET A 104 -1.55 -14.34 1.65
N THR A 105 -2.29 -15.43 1.51
CA THR A 105 -2.26 -16.28 0.31
C THR A 105 -2.74 -15.51 -0.92
N THR A 106 -3.78 -14.69 -0.78
CA THR A 106 -4.29 -13.84 -1.86
C THR A 106 -3.26 -12.77 -2.25
N LEU A 107 -2.67 -12.09 -1.26
CA LEU A 107 -1.66 -11.07 -1.51
C LEU A 107 -0.41 -11.66 -2.18
N ALA A 108 0.09 -12.80 -1.67
CA ALA A 108 1.20 -13.53 -2.26
C ALA A 108 0.91 -13.95 -3.71
N GLY A 109 -0.28 -14.51 -3.97
CA GLY A 109 -0.67 -14.93 -5.32
C GLY A 109 -0.77 -13.79 -6.34
N VAL A 110 -1.23 -12.61 -5.91
CA VAL A 110 -1.47 -11.46 -6.80
C VAL A 110 -0.24 -10.54 -6.94
N PHE A 111 0.44 -10.28 -5.83
CA PHE A 111 1.54 -9.33 -5.74
C PHE A 111 2.92 -10.00 -5.74
N GLY A 112 2.98 -11.32 -5.59
CA GLY A 112 4.21 -12.11 -5.53
C GLY A 112 4.71 -12.33 -4.09
N GLY A 113 5.66 -13.24 -3.97
CA GLY A 113 6.22 -13.70 -2.68
C GLY A 113 5.52 -14.95 -2.15
N GLU A 114 5.94 -15.37 -0.97
CA GLU A 114 5.29 -16.44 -0.20
C GLU A 114 4.29 -15.85 0.80
N PRO A 115 3.25 -16.59 1.23
CA PRO A 115 2.32 -16.11 2.25
C PRO A 115 3.02 -15.60 3.52
N ASN A 116 4.14 -16.22 3.89
CA ASN A 116 4.95 -15.83 5.06
C ASN A 116 5.59 -14.44 4.91
N ASP A 117 5.92 -14.00 3.68
CA ASP A 117 6.42 -12.64 3.42
C ASP A 117 5.38 -11.56 3.75
N TRP A 118 4.12 -11.97 3.86
CA TRP A 118 2.98 -11.14 4.21
C TRP A 118 2.49 -11.40 5.64
N THR A 119 3.06 -12.37 6.38
CA THR A 119 2.81 -12.51 7.82
C THR A 119 3.62 -11.47 8.60
N SER A 120 3.05 -10.87 9.66
CA SER A 120 3.82 -9.98 10.53
C SER A 120 4.45 -10.82 11.63
N THR A 121 5.76 -10.70 11.81
CA THR A 121 6.45 -10.98 13.09
C THR A 121 5.92 -10.08 14.20
#